data_AF-A0A0R1KWT5-F1
#
_entry.id   AF-A0A0R1KWT5-F1
#
_cell.length_a   1.000
_cell.length_b   1.000
_cell.length_c   1.000
_cell.angle_alpha   90.00
_cell.angle_beta   90.00
_cell.angle_gamma   90.00
#
_symmetry.space_group_name_H-M   'P 1'
#
loop_
_entity.id
_entity.type
_entity.pdbx_description
1 polymer ?
#
loop_
_entity_poly.entity_id
_entity_poly.type
_entity_poly.pdbx_seq_one_letter_code
_entity_poly.pdbx_strand_id
1 'polypeptide(L)'
;MTQTYIKNHTNTFLIHGHEYTVTAPARFDSATDKLVDDTKLDDQAVEIANAMYRKDLDLVSPDDIKRYRAKVGLSQREFAKLLGWSPNTVALYETGAFPSESNNQLLKALMSDNHLLNNFIQQNEDKQQNKLPSVVVKKVKDYLDTKNDDVVVSKAPQPRYTALQLTNWYRVTNYFDAKSDENIENLTQMKVVKLLYFAFGRYAAKTHGKLFNSPIVAMPYGPVVEEVHQAFNGHRDIISVGLTKRAFDDYNLIQKDSEISDLLTDILNDYGDKTAAGLSKITHQTGSPWSLTGSGVINPTLIAETFIRGAEQ
;
A
#
# COMPACT_ATOMS: atom_id res chain seq x y z
N MET A 1 -36.25 20.95 13.01
CA MET A 1 -35.17 20.72 12.04
C MET A 1 -35.75 20.92 10.66
N THR A 2 -35.17 21.79 9.84
CA THR A 2 -35.58 21.97 8.45
C THR A 2 -35.32 20.68 7.68
N GLN A 3 -36.32 20.21 6.94
CA GLN A 3 -36.19 18.99 6.13
C GLN A 3 -35.30 19.32 4.93
N THR A 4 -34.31 18.48 4.64
CA THR A 4 -33.35 18.68 3.55
C THR A 4 -33.22 17.43 2.70
N TYR A 5 -32.74 17.58 1.47
CA TYR A 5 -32.45 16.49 0.56
C TYR A 5 -31.19 16.77 -0.25
N ILE A 6 -30.60 15.73 -0.87
CA ILE A 6 -29.35 15.83 -1.64
C ILE A 6 -29.66 15.56 -3.11
N LYS A 7 -29.16 16.42 -4.00
CA LYS A 7 -29.17 16.21 -5.45
C LYS A 7 -27.87 16.70 -6.08
N ASN A 8 -27.54 16.22 -7.27
CA ASN A 8 -26.41 16.76 -8.01
C ASN A 8 -26.68 18.21 -8.41
N HIS A 9 -25.69 19.05 -8.21
CA HIS A 9 -25.69 20.45 -8.58
C HIS A 9 -24.41 20.79 -9.32
N THR A 10 -24.52 21.69 -10.30
CA THR A 10 -23.41 22.09 -11.15
C THR A 10 -22.97 23.49 -10.77
N ASN A 11 -21.73 23.62 -10.32
CA ASN A 11 -21.10 24.87 -9.93
C ASN A 11 -19.83 25.09 -10.76
N THR A 12 -19.50 26.36 -11.04
CA THR A 12 -18.22 26.73 -11.64
C THR A 12 -17.31 27.33 -10.58
N PHE A 13 -16.09 26.79 -10.48
CA PHE A 13 -15.06 27.21 -9.55
C PHE A 13 -13.98 27.99 -10.29
N LEU A 14 -13.58 29.15 -9.76
CA LEU A 14 -12.47 29.95 -10.28
C LEU A 14 -11.21 29.68 -9.45
N ILE A 15 -10.23 29.00 -10.04
CA ILE A 15 -8.96 28.65 -9.39
C ILE A 15 -7.82 29.33 -10.15
N HIS A 16 -7.16 30.31 -9.54
CA HIS A 16 -6.03 31.06 -10.13
C HIS A 16 -6.31 31.62 -11.54
N GLY A 17 -7.56 32.01 -11.82
CA GLY A 17 -7.96 32.55 -13.14
C GLY A 17 -8.45 31.50 -14.14
N HIS A 18 -8.49 30.21 -13.76
CA HIS A 18 -9.03 29.12 -14.56
C HIS A 18 -10.40 28.70 -14.03
N GLU A 19 -11.37 28.50 -14.94
CA GLU A 19 -12.73 28.09 -14.60
C GLU A 19 -12.92 26.58 -14.75
N TYR A 20 -13.47 25.95 -13.72
CA TYR A 20 -13.79 24.51 -13.71
C TYR A 20 -15.23 24.28 -13.33
N THR A 21 -16.02 23.74 -14.27
CA THR A 21 -17.41 23.34 -14.03
C THR A 21 -17.46 21.93 -13.45
N VAL A 22 -18.03 21.81 -12.26
CA VAL A 22 -18.12 20.57 -11.49
C VAL A 22 -19.58 20.25 -11.20
N THR A 23 -19.98 19.01 -11.47
CA THR A 23 -21.26 18.45 -11.03
C THR A 23 -21.02 17.51 -9.84
N ALA A 24 -21.53 17.87 -8.66
CA ALA A 24 -21.34 17.12 -7.43
C ALA A 24 -22.62 17.15 -6.56
N PRO A 25 -22.79 16.22 -5.60
CA PRO A 25 -23.92 16.25 -4.69
C PRO A 25 -23.89 17.52 -3.82
N ALA A 26 -25.03 18.21 -3.69
CA ALA A 26 -25.22 19.36 -2.82
C ALA A 26 -26.53 19.24 -2.03
N ARG A 27 -26.60 19.91 -0.88
CA ARG A 27 -27.77 19.88 0.00
C ARG A 27 -28.75 21.01 -0.34
N PHE A 28 -30.02 20.67 -0.35
CA PHE A 28 -31.12 21.60 -0.62
C PHE A 28 -32.18 21.53 0.48
N ASP A 29 -32.78 22.67 0.78
CA ASP A 29 -33.95 22.77 1.65
C ASP A 29 -35.19 22.21 0.94
N SER A 30 -35.90 21.30 1.61
CA SER A 30 -37.03 20.59 1.00
C SER A 30 -38.26 21.48 0.74
N ALA A 31 -38.38 22.64 1.40
CA ALA A 31 -39.52 23.54 1.24
C ALA A 31 -39.28 24.61 0.19
N THR A 32 -38.04 25.09 0.06
CA THR A 32 -37.67 26.24 -0.79
C THR A 32 -36.84 25.87 -2.00
N ASP A 33 -36.33 24.64 -2.07
CA ASP A 33 -35.38 24.16 -3.09
C ASP A 33 -34.11 25.03 -3.21
N LYS A 34 -33.72 25.69 -2.13
CA LYS A 34 -32.50 26.50 -2.07
C LYS A 34 -31.34 25.70 -1.52
N LEU A 35 -30.13 26.02 -1.97
CA LEU A 35 -28.90 25.47 -1.42
C LEU A 35 -28.80 25.72 0.08
N VAL A 36 -28.34 24.70 0.79
CA VAL A 36 -28.04 24.72 2.21
C VAL A 36 -26.59 24.32 2.38
N ASP A 37 -25.84 25.13 3.14
CA ASP A 37 -24.44 24.87 3.44
C ASP A 37 -24.27 23.47 4.04
N ASP A 38 -23.42 22.66 3.41
CA ASP A 38 -23.02 21.34 3.89
C ASP A 38 -21.53 21.20 3.61
N THR A 39 -20.73 21.56 4.61
CA THR A 39 -19.27 21.62 4.51
C THR A 39 -18.68 20.36 3.88
N LYS A 40 -19.23 19.17 4.17
CA LYS A 40 -18.71 17.92 3.62
C LYS A 40 -18.96 17.79 2.11
N LEU A 41 -20.16 18.16 1.66
CA LEU A 41 -20.52 18.12 0.25
C LEU A 41 -19.83 19.24 -0.55
N ASP A 42 -19.73 20.42 0.06
CA ASP A 42 -19.05 21.57 -0.52
C ASP A 42 -17.54 21.29 -0.69
N ASP A 43 -16.89 20.72 0.33
CA ASP A 43 -15.48 20.30 0.26
C ASP A 43 -15.25 19.25 -0.85
N GLN A 44 -16.20 18.32 -1.06
CA GLN A 44 -16.11 17.34 -2.14
C GLN A 44 -16.12 18.00 -3.52
N ALA A 45 -17.00 18.99 -3.74
CA ALA A 45 -17.06 19.72 -5.00
C ALA A 45 -15.77 20.53 -5.25
N VAL A 46 -15.24 21.17 -4.21
CA VAL A 46 -13.96 21.88 -4.26
C VAL A 46 -12.81 20.95 -4.63
N GLU A 47 -12.73 19.75 -4.03
CA GLU A 47 -11.62 18.84 -4.32
C GLU A 47 -11.69 18.26 -5.74
N ILE A 48 -12.89 18.09 -6.31
CA ILE A 48 -13.04 17.74 -7.74
C ILE A 48 -12.50 18.88 -8.62
N ALA A 49 -12.85 20.13 -8.32
CA ALA A 49 -12.34 21.30 -9.06
C ALA A 49 -10.81 21.40 -8.94
N ASN A 50 -10.25 21.21 -7.74
CA ASN A 50 -8.81 21.19 -7.52
C ASN A 50 -8.12 20.08 -8.31
N ALA A 51 -8.71 18.88 -8.37
CA ALA A 51 -8.18 17.77 -9.17
C ALA A 51 -8.17 18.08 -10.67
N MET A 52 -9.21 18.75 -11.17
CA MET A 52 -9.26 19.22 -12.56
C MET A 52 -8.15 20.25 -12.83
N TYR A 53 -7.95 21.23 -11.94
CA TYR A 53 -6.88 22.21 -12.05
C TYR A 53 -5.49 21.56 -12.06
N ARG A 54 -5.24 20.60 -11.16
CA ARG A 54 -3.97 19.85 -11.15
C ARG A 54 -3.73 19.10 -12.44
N LYS A 55 -4.77 18.50 -13.03
CA LYS A 55 -4.64 17.79 -14.30
C LYS A 55 -4.34 18.73 -15.45
N ASP A 56 -5.03 19.88 -15.51
CA ASP A 56 -4.85 20.88 -16.57
C ASP A 56 -3.43 21.47 -16.57
N LEU A 57 -2.94 21.83 -15.39
CA LEU A 57 -1.60 22.42 -15.23
C LEU A 57 -0.49 21.40 -14.97
N ASP A 58 -0.79 20.11 -15.07
CA ASP A 58 0.14 19.02 -14.79
C ASP A 58 0.86 19.23 -13.44
N LEU A 59 0.10 19.33 -12.35
CA LEU A 59 0.61 19.53 -10.99
C LEU A 59 0.63 18.21 -10.23
N VAL A 60 1.70 17.98 -9.47
CA VAL A 60 1.76 16.82 -8.55
C VAL A 60 0.64 16.89 -7.52
N SER A 61 -0.02 15.77 -7.30
CA SER A 61 -1.11 15.67 -6.32
C SER A 61 -0.58 15.46 -4.90
N PRO A 62 -1.39 15.76 -3.87
CA PRO A 62 -1.06 15.45 -2.49
C PRO A 62 -0.68 13.97 -2.29
N ASP A 63 -1.35 13.08 -3.01
CA ASP A 63 -1.09 11.65 -2.91
C ASP A 63 0.18 11.24 -3.65
N ASP A 64 0.58 11.90 -4.74
CA ASP A 64 1.88 11.67 -5.39
C ASP A 64 3.02 11.95 -4.41
N ILE A 65 2.93 13.07 -3.67
CA ILE A 65 3.93 13.46 -2.68
C ILE A 65 3.99 12.45 -1.53
N LYS A 66 2.83 12.05 -0.97
CA LYS A 66 2.76 11.04 0.09
C LYS A 66 3.33 9.69 -0.38
N ARG A 67 2.96 9.24 -1.58
CA ARG A 67 3.45 8.00 -2.18
C ARG A 67 4.95 8.02 -2.36
N TYR A 68 5.50 9.06 -2.99
CA TYR A 68 6.94 9.17 -3.19
C TYR A 68 7.69 9.22 -1.87
N ARG A 69 7.21 10.01 -0.91
CA ARG A 69 7.84 10.12 0.40
C ARG A 69 7.83 8.79 1.18
N ALA A 70 6.72 8.06 1.14
CA ALA A 70 6.62 6.73 1.73
C ALA A 70 7.53 5.72 1.02
N LYS A 71 7.65 5.80 -0.32
CA LYS A 71 8.54 4.95 -1.12
C LYS A 71 10.01 5.10 -0.69
N VAL A 72 10.44 6.31 -0.32
CA VAL A 72 11.80 6.58 0.19
C VAL A 72 11.92 6.35 1.72
N GLY A 73 10.82 6.08 2.43
CA GLY A 73 10.82 5.87 3.88
C GLY A 73 10.98 7.15 4.72
N LEU A 74 10.63 8.31 4.16
CA LEU A 74 10.81 9.61 4.80
C LEU A 74 9.54 10.07 5.52
N SER A 75 9.67 10.73 6.66
CA SER A 75 8.59 11.53 7.26
C SER A 75 8.49 12.90 6.58
N GLN A 76 7.39 13.64 6.77
CA GLN A 76 7.23 14.99 6.23
C GLN A 76 8.40 15.92 6.60
N ARG A 77 8.88 15.82 7.85
CA ARG A 77 10.02 16.60 8.37
C ARG A 77 11.35 16.21 7.71
N GLU A 78 11.57 14.93 7.48
CA GLU A 78 12.78 14.43 6.83
C GLU A 78 12.80 14.79 5.35
N PHE A 79 11.66 14.67 4.67
CA PHE A 79 11.50 15.08 3.27
C PHE A 79 11.68 16.59 3.11
N ALA A 80 11.10 17.40 4.00
CA ALA A 80 11.33 18.84 4.02
C ALA A 80 12.82 19.18 4.16
N LYS A 81 13.53 18.53 5.09
CA LYS A 81 14.98 18.71 5.26
C LYS A 81 15.76 18.31 4.01
N LEU A 82 15.39 17.21 3.37
CA LEU A 82 16.03 16.74 2.13
C LEU A 82 15.94 17.80 1.01
N LEU A 83 14.78 18.44 0.87
CA LEU A 83 14.53 19.45 -0.16
C LEU A 83 14.95 20.88 0.24
N GLY A 84 15.39 21.08 1.47
CA GLY A 84 15.65 22.42 2.01
C GLY A 84 14.38 23.24 2.22
N TRP A 85 13.22 22.60 2.40
CA TRP A 85 11.93 23.24 2.65
C TRP A 85 11.60 23.29 4.14
N SER A 86 10.63 24.16 4.49
CA SER A 86 10.02 24.10 5.81
C SER A 86 9.12 22.84 5.92
N PRO A 87 9.01 22.20 7.09
CA PRO A 87 8.07 21.09 7.29
C PRO A 87 6.62 21.47 6.95
N ASN A 88 6.24 22.72 7.18
CA ASN A 88 4.92 23.24 6.85
C ASN A 88 4.65 23.24 5.35
N THR A 89 5.67 23.50 4.51
CA THR A 89 5.53 23.46 3.05
C THR A 89 5.12 22.07 2.57
N VAL A 90 5.77 21.02 3.09
CA VAL A 90 5.42 19.63 2.75
C VAL A 90 4.01 19.28 3.25
N ALA A 91 3.70 19.64 4.50
CA ALA A 91 2.37 19.40 5.06
C ALA A 91 1.27 20.08 4.23
N LEU A 92 1.48 21.34 3.85
CA LEU A 92 0.54 22.14 3.07
C LEU A 92 0.23 21.50 1.70
N TYR A 93 1.25 20.99 1.00
CA TYR A 93 1.07 20.27 -0.26
C TYR A 93 0.39 18.91 -0.07
N GLU A 94 0.75 18.16 0.97
CA GLU A 94 0.11 16.88 1.30
C GLU A 94 -1.34 17.03 1.79
N THR A 95 -1.77 18.25 2.15
CA THR A 95 -3.15 18.57 2.52
C THR A 95 -3.97 19.21 1.38
N GLY A 96 -3.39 19.41 0.19
CA GLY A 96 -4.15 19.89 -0.96
C GLY A 96 -3.73 21.23 -1.55
N ALA A 97 -2.83 21.98 -0.94
CA ALA A 97 -2.39 23.22 -1.57
C ALA A 97 -1.59 22.94 -2.84
N PHE A 98 -1.69 23.85 -3.81
CA PHE A 98 -0.93 23.72 -5.05
C PHE A 98 0.55 24.07 -4.83
N PRO A 99 1.47 23.24 -5.37
CA PRO A 99 2.88 23.57 -5.36
C PRO A 99 3.16 24.83 -6.19
N SER A 100 4.18 25.60 -5.81
CA SER A 100 4.71 26.63 -6.71
C SER A 100 5.31 25.97 -7.95
N GLU A 101 5.45 26.71 -9.04
CA GLU A 101 6.03 26.19 -10.29
C GLU A 101 7.40 25.51 -10.06
N SER A 102 8.31 26.18 -9.35
CA SER A 102 9.62 25.63 -9.02
C SER A 102 9.55 24.37 -8.14
N ASN A 103 8.62 24.32 -7.18
CA ASN A 103 8.44 23.16 -6.32
C ASN A 103 7.81 21.99 -7.07
N ASN A 104 6.87 22.26 -7.98
CA ASN A 104 6.25 21.25 -8.85
C ASN A 104 7.31 20.59 -9.75
N GLN A 105 8.15 21.41 -10.39
CA GLN A 105 9.26 20.92 -11.22
C GLN A 105 10.23 20.05 -10.43
N LEU A 106 10.61 20.47 -9.22
CA LEU A 106 11.49 19.69 -8.36
C LEU A 106 10.86 18.35 -7.94
N LEU A 107 9.59 18.35 -7.54
CA LEU A 107 8.88 17.13 -7.14
C LEU A 107 8.79 16.15 -8.31
N LYS A 108 8.44 16.63 -9.51
CA LYS A 108 8.41 15.81 -10.72
C LYS A 108 9.78 15.23 -11.06
N ALA A 109 10.83 16.04 -11.03
CA ALA A 109 12.19 15.58 -11.31
C ALA A 109 12.59 14.44 -10.36
N LEU A 110 12.33 14.61 -9.06
CA LEU A 110 12.56 13.59 -8.04
C LEU A 110 11.75 12.31 -8.26
N MET A 111 10.50 12.43 -8.71
CA MET A 111 9.61 11.30 -8.96
C MET A 111 9.97 10.57 -10.26
N SER A 112 10.59 11.26 -11.23
CA SER A 112 10.95 10.69 -12.54
C SER A 112 12.26 9.92 -12.56
N ASP A 113 13.27 10.34 -11.78
CA ASP A 113 14.61 9.73 -11.80
C ASP A 113 15.32 9.84 -10.44
N ASN A 114 15.96 8.75 -10.04
CA ASN A 114 16.79 8.65 -8.83
C ASN A 114 18.11 9.41 -8.93
N HIS A 115 18.57 9.82 -10.12
CA HIS A 115 19.82 10.56 -10.27
C HIS A 115 19.86 11.86 -9.44
N LEU A 116 18.75 12.59 -9.38
CA LEU A 116 18.66 13.81 -8.58
C LEU A 116 18.80 13.54 -7.08
N LEU A 117 18.17 12.45 -6.61
CA LEU A 117 18.22 12.03 -5.22
C LEU A 117 19.64 11.53 -4.83
N ASN A 118 20.31 10.80 -5.71
CA ASN A 118 21.74 10.45 -5.59
C ASN A 118 22.61 11.71 -5.43
N ASN A 119 22.42 12.71 -6.29
CA ASN A 119 23.19 13.96 -6.24
C ASN A 119 22.98 14.71 -4.92
N PHE A 120 21.75 14.74 -4.39
CA PHE A 120 21.47 15.36 -3.09
C PHE A 120 22.26 14.70 -1.96
N ILE A 121 22.45 13.39 -2.00
CA ILE A 121 23.25 12.68 -1.01
C ILE A 121 24.75 12.93 -1.20
N GLN A 122 25.26 12.80 -2.42
CA GLN A 122 26.70 13.03 -2.71
C GLN A 122 27.13 14.44 -2.31
N GLN A 123 26.38 15.47 -2.72
CA GLN A 123 26.67 16.86 -2.36
C GLN A 123 26.52 17.13 -0.85
N ASN A 124 25.83 16.27 -0.10
CA ASN A 124 25.72 16.40 1.34
C ASN A 124 26.96 15.88 2.08
N GLU A 125 27.67 14.90 1.52
CA GLU A 125 28.87 14.34 2.14
C GLU A 125 29.99 15.39 2.28
N ASP A 126 30.08 16.28 1.28
CA ASP A 126 31.08 17.35 1.18
C ASP A 126 30.76 18.60 2.03
N LYS A 127 29.57 18.69 2.63
CA LYS A 127 29.16 19.87 3.41
C LYS A 127 29.68 19.81 4.85
N GLN A 128 30.39 20.87 5.25
CA GLN A 128 30.84 21.07 6.63
C GLN A 128 29.73 21.60 7.57
N GLN A 129 28.70 22.27 7.03
CA GLN A 129 27.60 22.86 7.80
C GLN A 129 26.24 22.55 7.13
N ASN A 130 25.16 22.45 7.92
CA ASN A 130 23.81 22.07 7.47
C ASN A 130 23.75 20.68 6.80
N LYS A 131 24.54 19.73 7.33
CA LYS A 131 24.53 18.34 6.90
C LYS A 131 23.17 17.70 7.16
N LEU A 132 22.73 16.82 6.26
CA LEU A 132 21.48 16.08 6.48
C LEU A 132 21.66 15.17 7.69
N PRO A 133 20.59 14.95 8.49
CA PRO A 133 20.66 13.98 9.57
C PRO A 133 21.10 12.62 9.02
N SER A 134 21.98 11.92 9.74
CA SER A 134 22.49 10.60 9.33
C SER A 134 21.38 9.61 9.02
N VAL A 135 20.25 9.69 9.75
CA VAL A 135 19.05 8.87 9.52
C VAL A 135 18.43 9.13 8.14
N VAL A 136 18.38 10.38 7.68
CA VAL A 136 17.85 10.74 6.36
C VAL A 136 18.77 10.25 5.26
N VAL A 137 20.08 10.52 5.41
CA VAL A 137 21.10 10.04 4.46
C VAL A 137 21.04 8.53 4.35
N LYS A 138 20.93 7.82 5.49
CA LYS A 138 20.79 6.37 5.52
C LYS A 138 19.54 5.93 4.77
N LYS A 139 18.34 6.42 5.11
CA LYS A 139 17.08 6.04 4.44
C LYS A 139 17.11 6.27 2.92
N VAL A 140 17.68 7.39 2.50
CA VAL A 140 17.80 7.72 1.08
C VAL A 140 18.82 6.80 0.39
N LYS A 141 19.99 6.55 1.00
CA LYS A 141 20.94 5.55 0.49
C LYS A 141 20.32 4.17 0.44
N ASP A 142 19.63 3.77 1.50
CA ASP A 142 18.90 2.51 1.57
C ASP A 142 17.94 2.39 0.38
N TYR A 143 17.17 3.45 0.08
CA TYR A 143 16.28 3.57 -1.09
C TYR A 143 17.01 3.55 -2.45
N LEU A 144 18.17 4.21 -2.57
CA LEU A 144 18.94 4.31 -3.81
C LEU A 144 19.74 3.04 -4.11
N ASP A 145 20.26 2.42 -3.06
CA ASP A 145 20.86 1.09 -3.03
C ASP A 145 19.78 0.01 -3.27
N THR A 146 18.49 0.37 -3.19
CA THR A 146 17.34 -0.43 -3.65
C THR A 146 17.28 -0.57 -5.18
N LYS A 147 18.44 -0.68 -5.85
CA LYS A 147 18.59 -1.71 -6.88
C LYS A 147 18.79 -3.12 -6.27
N ASN A 148 18.82 -3.22 -4.93
CA ASN A 148 18.67 -4.43 -4.12
C ASN A 148 17.61 -4.21 -3.02
N ASP A 149 16.45 -4.84 -3.18
CA ASP A 149 15.15 -4.69 -2.48
C ASP A 149 15.05 -4.76 -0.92
N ASP A 150 16.14 -4.71 -0.12
CA ASP A 150 16.13 -5.40 1.19
C ASP A 150 16.69 -4.69 2.44
N VAL A 151 16.49 -3.39 2.62
CA VAL A 151 17.18 -2.70 3.74
C VAL A 151 16.55 -2.89 5.13
N VAL A 152 15.27 -3.27 5.24
CA VAL A 152 14.73 -3.77 6.52
C VAL A 152 15.14 -5.21 6.81
N VAL A 153 15.51 -5.98 5.77
CA VAL A 153 15.72 -7.44 5.81
C VAL A 153 17.20 -7.81 5.91
N SER A 154 18.14 -6.87 5.74
CA SER A 154 19.56 -7.13 5.54
C SER A 154 20.31 -7.75 6.75
N LYS A 155 19.65 -7.92 7.90
CA LYS A 155 20.21 -8.60 9.09
C LYS A 155 19.39 -9.81 9.55
N ALA A 156 18.26 -10.09 8.90
CA ALA A 156 17.39 -11.20 9.29
C ALA A 156 17.88 -12.52 8.66
N PRO A 157 17.60 -13.67 9.29
CA PRO A 157 17.84 -14.98 8.68
C PRO A 157 17.15 -15.07 7.31
N GLN A 158 17.78 -15.80 6.38
CA GLN A 158 17.14 -16.13 5.11
C GLN A 158 15.81 -16.88 5.36
N PRO A 159 14.80 -16.70 4.50
CA PRO A 159 13.55 -17.43 4.63
C PRO A 159 13.77 -18.95 4.66
N ARG A 160 13.12 -19.63 5.62
CA ARG A 160 13.22 -21.10 5.75
C ARG A 160 12.43 -21.85 4.68
N TYR A 161 11.40 -21.21 4.12
CA TYR A 161 10.45 -21.83 3.19
C TYR A 161 10.16 -20.91 2.00
N THR A 162 9.78 -21.51 0.86
CA THR A 162 9.26 -20.75 -0.29
C THR A 162 7.77 -20.45 -0.13
N ALA A 163 7.23 -19.52 -0.92
CA ALA A 163 5.81 -19.23 -0.87
C ALA A 163 4.97 -20.42 -1.31
N LEU A 164 5.48 -21.25 -2.23
CA LEU A 164 4.80 -22.49 -2.65
C LEU A 164 4.73 -23.55 -1.55
N GLN A 165 5.78 -23.71 -0.73
CA GLN A 165 5.74 -24.65 0.39
C GLN A 165 4.68 -24.22 1.41
N LEU A 166 4.64 -22.93 1.76
CA LEU A 166 3.63 -22.36 2.65
C LEU A 166 2.22 -22.45 2.05
N THR A 167 2.09 -22.29 0.73
CA THR A 167 0.82 -22.52 0.01
C THR A 167 0.40 -23.98 0.16
N ASN A 168 1.31 -24.95 0.00
CA ASN A 168 1.01 -26.37 0.15
C ASN A 168 0.54 -26.71 1.56
N TRP A 169 1.09 -26.06 2.60
CA TRP A 169 0.55 -26.20 3.96
C TRP A 169 -0.93 -25.80 4.02
N TYR A 170 -1.29 -24.61 3.52
CA TYR A 170 -2.71 -24.18 3.47
C TYR A 170 -3.60 -25.10 2.65
N ARG A 171 -3.10 -25.61 1.51
CA ARG A 171 -3.85 -26.52 0.64
C ARG A 171 -4.16 -27.85 1.34
N VAL A 172 -3.17 -28.42 2.02
CA VAL A 172 -3.34 -29.68 2.75
C VAL A 172 -4.25 -29.50 3.96
N THR A 173 -4.09 -28.41 4.73
CA THR A 173 -5.01 -28.06 5.83
C THR A 173 -6.46 -27.96 5.34
N ASN A 174 -6.71 -27.13 4.33
CA ASN A 174 -8.06 -26.97 3.76
C ASN A 174 -8.64 -28.27 3.20
N TYR A 175 -7.81 -29.14 2.62
CA TYR A 175 -8.27 -30.45 2.15
C TYR A 175 -8.76 -31.36 3.28
N PHE A 176 -8.10 -31.37 4.43
CA PHE A 176 -8.56 -32.12 5.59
C PHE A 176 -9.78 -31.48 6.25
N ASP A 177 -9.83 -30.15 6.29
CA ASP A 177 -10.99 -29.41 6.81
C ASP A 177 -12.25 -29.68 5.97
N ALA A 178 -12.15 -29.55 4.64
CA ALA A 178 -13.27 -29.79 3.71
C ALA A 178 -13.72 -31.26 3.67
N LYS A 179 -12.86 -32.20 4.08
CA LYS A 179 -13.25 -33.60 4.31
C LYS A 179 -14.03 -33.81 5.60
N SER A 180 -13.85 -32.92 6.57
CA SER A 180 -14.46 -33.00 7.89
C SER A 180 -15.76 -32.20 7.98
N ASP A 181 -15.91 -31.17 7.14
CA ASP A 181 -17.10 -30.35 7.02
C ASP A 181 -17.37 -29.98 5.55
N GLU A 182 -18.50 -30.44 5.01
CA GLU A 182 -18.90 -30.21 3.62
C GLU A 182 -19.22 -28.74 3.30
N ASN A 183 -19.39 -27.89 4.33
CA ASN A 183 -19.63 -26.45 4.14
C ASN A 183 -18.34 -25.66 3.89
N ILE A 184 -17.18 -26.26 4.07
CA ILE A 184 -15.89 -25.60 3.86
C ILE A 184 -15.58 -25.58 2.36
N GLU A 185 -15.54 -24.38 1.80
CA GLU A 185 -15.16 -24.20 0.40
C GLU A 185 -13.68 -24.55 0.16
N ASN A 186 -13.41 -25.11 -1.02
CA ASN A 186 -12.04 -25.32 -1.47
C ASN A 186 -11.25 -24.01 -1.51
N LEU A 187 -10.00 -24.08 -1.08
CA LEU A 187 -9.08 -22.96 -1.09
C LEU A 187 -8.90 -22.42 -2.51
N THR A 188 -9.01 -21.10 -2.64
CA THR A 188 -8.81 -20.42 -3.92
C THR A 188 -7.44 -19.75 -4.01
N GLN A 189 -6.93 -19.56 -5.24
CA GLN A 189 -5.68 -18.82 -5.47
C GLN A 189 -5.76 -17.41 -4.86
N MET A 190 -6.89 -16.71 -5.05
CA MET A 190 -7.05 -15.35 -4.52
C MET A 190 -7.03 -15.30 -2.99
N LYS A 191 -7.58 -16.32 -2.33
CA LYS A 191 -7.56 -16.41 -0.86
C LYS A 191 -6.15 -16.70 -0.35
N VAL A 192 -5.45 -17.69 -0.92
CA VAL A 192 -4.13 -18.09 -0.41
C VAL A 192 -3.07 -16.99 -0.57
N VAL A 193 -3.08 -16.23 -1.68
CA VAL A 193 -2.11 -15.12 -1.84
C VAL A 193 -2.34 -14.00 -0.82
N LYS A 194 -3.57 -13.83 -0.34
CA LYS A 194 -3.90 -12.87 0.72
C LYS A 194 -3.50 -13.39 2.09
N LEU A 195 -3.78 -14.66 2.40
CA LEU A 195 -3.33 -15.28 3.65
C LEU A 195 -1.81 -15.22 3.78
N LEU A 196 -1.08 -15.51 2.70
CA LEU A 196 0.38 -15.40 2.66
C LEU A 196 0.87 -13.95 2.82
N TYR A 197 0.17 -12.97 2.27
CA TYR A 197 0.47 -11.56 2.49
C TYR A 197 0.36 -11.18 3.98
N PHE A 198 -0.73 -11.58 4.65
CA PHE A 198 -0.90 -11.32 6.08
C PHE A 198 0.15 -12.08 6.92
N ALA A 199 0.45 -13.32 6.58
CA ALA A 199 1.51 -14.10 7.24
C ALA A 199 2.87 -13.43 7.08
N PHE A 200 3.20 -12.96 5.87
CA PHE A 200 4.43 -12.22 5.60
C PHE A 200 4.50 -10.93 6.41
N GLY A 201 3.41 -10.15 6.46
CA GLY A 201 3.36 -8.90 7.20
C GLY A 201 3.54 -9.09 8.70
N ARG A 202 2.85 -10.06 9.31
CA ARG A 202 3.02 -10.40 10.74
C ARG A 202 4.42 -10.90 11.05
N TYR A 203 4.97 -11.78 10.21
CA TYR A 203 6.32 -12.28 10.37
C TYR A 203 7.35 -11.15 10.29
N ALA A 204 7.26 -10.30 9.26
CA ALA A 204 8.17 -9.19 9.03
C ALA A 204 8.07 -8.12 10.13
N ALA A 205 6.88 -7.86 10.66
CA ALA A 205 6.70 -6.96 11.80
C ALA A 205 7.36 -7.49 13.08
N LYS A 206 7.30 -8.82 13.31
CA LYS A 206 7.86 -9.46 14.51
C LYS A 206 9.36 -9.66 14.44
N THR A 207 9.89 -10.08 13.28
CA THR A 207 11.28 -10.55 13.14
C THR A 207 12.17 -9.59 12.37
N HIS A 208 11.58 -8.61 11.70
CA HIS A 208 12.24 -7.79 10.67
C HIS A 208 12.81 -8.62 9.50
N GLY A 209 12.36 -9.87 9.34
CA GLY A 209 12.77 -10.78 8.27
C GLY A 209 11.68 -11.09 7.26
N LYS A 210 12.09 -11.69 6.15
CA LYS A 210 11.17 -12.20 5.11
C LYS A 210 10.66 -13.59 5.48
N LEU A 211 9.36 -13.81 5.33
CA LEU A 211 8.79 -15.16 5.44
C LEU A 211 9.13 -16.03 4.21
N PHE A 212 9.27 -15.40 3.05
CA PHE A 212 9.67 -16.01 1.76
C PHE A 212 10.29 -14.94 0.84
N ASN A 213 10.99 -15.35 -0.22
CA ASN A 213 11.68 -14.44 -1.13
C ASN A 213 10.86 -13.98 -2.35
N SER A 214 9.76 -14.67 -2.70
CA SER A 214 8.92 -14.28 -3.83
C SER A 214 8.45 -12.82 -3.68
N PRO A 215 8.54 -12.00 -4.75
CA PRO A 215 7.96 -10.66 -4.76
C PRO A 215 6.46 -10.67 -4.44
N ILE A 216 6.02 -9.64 -3.73
CA ILE A 216 4.61 -9.34 -3.51
C ILE A 216 4.27 -8.15 -4.38
N VAL A 217 3.38 -8.33 -5.35
CA VAL A 217 3.05 -7.33 -6.38
C VAL A 217 1.70 -6.70 -6.08
N ALA A 218 1.61 -5.38 -6.17
CA ALA A 218 0.36 -4.64 -6.16
C ALA A 218 -0.40 -4.86 -7.46
N MET A 219 -1.45 -5.69 -7.40
CA MET A 219 -2.32 -6.05 -8.53
C MET A 219 -3.73 -5.51 -8.31
N PRO A 220 -4.61 -5.42 -9.33
CA PRO A 220 -5.94 -4.81 -9.21
C PRO A 220 -6.85 -5.37 -8.10
N TYR A 221 -6.58 -6.59 -7.61
CA TYR A 221 -7.33 -7.24 -6.53
C TYR A 221 -6.50 -7.40 -5.26
N GLY A 222 -5.54 -6.52 -5.02
CA GLY A 222 -4.72 -6.46 -3.81
C GLY A 222 -3.31 -7.05 -4.00
N PRO A 223 -2.54 -7.23 -2.91
CA PRO A 223 -1.19 -7.78 -2.96
C PRO A 223 -1.24 -9.25 -3.42
N VAL A 224 -0.32 -9.63 -4.30
CA VAL A 224 -0.25 -10.97 -4.90
C VAL A 224 1.18 -11.48 -4.80
N VAL A 225 1.36 -12.67 -4.23
CA VAL A 225 2.65 -13.36 -4.20
C VAL A 225 2.92 -13.94 -5.60
N GLU A 226 3.93 -13.43 -6.28
CA GLU A 226 4.17 -13.70 -7.70
C GLU A 226 4.37 -15.20 -8.01
N GLU A 227 5.22 -15.88 -7.25
CA GLU A 227 5.51 -17.32 -7.40
C GLU A 227 4.23 -18.17 -7.33
N VAL A 228 3.34 -17.85 -6.38
CA VAL A 228 2.08 -18.58 -6.16
C VAL A 228 1.08 -18.27 -7.28
N HIS A 229 0.99 -17.02 -7.69
CA HIS A 229 0.11 -16.63 -8.78
C HIS A 229 0.51 -17.31 -10.10
N GLN A 230 1.80 -17.37 -10.40
CA GLN A 230 2.30 -18.06 -11.60
C GLN A 230 1.99 -19.55 -11.56
N ALA A 231 2.21 -20.21 -10.41
CA ALA A 231 2.01 -21.66 -10.27
C ALA A 231 0.54 -22.10 -10.42
N PHE A 232 -0.41 -21.25 -10.03
CA PHE A 232 -1.84 -21.57 -10.07
C PHE A 232 -2.61 -20.71 -11.08
N ASN A 233 -1.92 -20.03 -11.99
CA ASN A 233 -2.55 -19.12 -12.95
C ASN A 233 -3.67 -19.85 -13.74
N GLY A 234 -4.80 -19.18 -13.92
CA GLY A 234 -5.99 -19.76 -14.55
C GLY A 234 -6.81 -20.70 -13.66
N HIS A 235 -6.34 -21.04 -12.45
CA HIS A 235 -7.06 -21.92 -11.53
C HIS A 235 -7.64 -21.13 -10.36
N ARG A 236 -8.99 -21.08 -10.28
CA ARG A 236 -9.67 -20.48 -9.14
C ARG A 236 -9.51 -21.35 -7.90
N ASP A 237 -9.89 -22.62 -8.01
CA ASP A 237 -9.74 -23.65 -6.99
C ASP A 237 -8.37 -24.32 -7.15
N ILE A 238 -7.56 -24.30 -6.10
CA ILE A 238 -6.20 -24.85 -6.10
C ILE A 238 -6.11 -26.22 -5.40
N ILE A 239 -7.24 -26.78 -4.95
CA ILE A 239 -7.34 -28.14 -4.43
C ILE A 239 -7.64 -29.11 -5.58
N SER A 240 -8.55 -28.75 -6.49
CA SER A 240 -8.96 -29.61 -7.62
C SER A 240 -7.86 -29.89 -8.65
N VAL A 241 -6.80 -29.07 -8.71
CA VAL A 241 -5.58 -29.38 -9.49
C VAL A 241 -4.78 -30.56 -8.95
N GLY A 242 -5.17 -31.10 -7.79
CA GLY A 242 -4.59 -32.28 -7.17
C GLY A 242 -3.50 -31.97 -6.14
N LEU A 243 -3.52 -32.73 -5.04
CA LEU A 243 -2.46 -32.72 -4.03
C LEU A 243 -1.43 -33.79 -4.37
N THR A 244 -0.25 -33.34 -4.78
CA THR A 244 0.87 -34.25 -5.05
C THR A 244 1.49 -34.73 -3.74
N LYS A 245 2.27 -35.83 -3.78
CA LYS A 245 3.07 -36.28 -2.63
C LYS A 245 3.92 -35.14 -2.04
N ARG A 246 4.49 -34.28 -2.90
CA ARG A 246 5.26 -33.10 -2.48
C ARG A 246 4.46 -32.15 -1.60
N ALA A 247 3.17 -31.93 -1.89
CA ALA A 247 2.34 -31.05 -1.06
C ALA A 247 2.19 -31.58 0.38
N PHE A 248 2.04 -32.89 0.55
CA PHE A 248 2.02 -33.52 1.87
C PHE A 248 3.40 -33.52 2.55
N ASP A 249 4.49 -33.69 1.78
CA ASP A 249 5.86 -33.60 2.30
C ASP A 249 6.15 -32.18 2.81
N ASP A 250 5.75 -31.14 2.06
CA ASP A 250 5.88 -29.72 2.46
C ASP A 250 5.03 -29.41 3.70
N TYR A 251 3.78 -29.90 3.76
CA TYR A 251 2.92 -29.76 4.94
C TYR A 251 3.60 -30.35 6.19
N ASN A 252 4.09 -31.59 6.10
CA ASN A 252 4.74 -32.27 7.22
C ASN A 252 6.06 -31.59 7.64
N LEU A 253 6.78 -30.97 6.70
CA LEU A 253 7.98 -30.21 6.99
C LEU A 253 7.64 -28.95 7.79
N ILE A 254 6.68 -28.16 7.32
CA ILE A 254 6.25 -26.92 7.98
C ILE A 254 5.59 -27.20 9.33
N GLN A 255 4.80 -28.26 9.44
CA GLN A 255 4.12 -28.64 10.69
C GLN A 255 5.09 -28.96 11.83
N LYS A 256 6.36 -29.27 11.54
CA LYS A 256 7.41 -29.50 12.55
C LYS A 256 8.09 -28.21 13.02
N ASP A 257 7.92 -27.11 12.30
CA ASP A 257 8.44 -25.79 12.66
C ASP A 257 7.34 -25.00 13.36
N SER A 258 7.27 -25.12 14.68
CA SER A 258 6.19 -24.54 15.48
C SER A 258 6.05 -23.04 15.27
N GLU A 259 7.15 -22.30 15.10
CA GLU A 259 7.10 -20.85 14.86
C GLU A 259 6.31 -20.51 13.60
N ILE A 260 6.53 -21.26 12.52
CA ILE A 260 5.87 -21.02 11.24
C ILE A 260 4.48 -21.65 11.22
N SER A 261 4.30 -22.88 11.72
CA SER A 261 2.97 -23.51 11.76
C SER A 261 1.99 -22.74 12.64
N ASP A 262 2.44 -22.21 13.78
CA ASP A 262 1.60 -21.41 14.69
C ASP A 262 1.22 -20.09 14.01
N LEU A 263 2.17 -19.41 13.35
CA LEU A 263 1.88 -18.22 12.55
C LEU A 263 0.81 -18.49 11.48
N LEU A 264 0.95 -19.56 10.69
CA LEU A 264 -0.02 -19.88 9.64
C LEU A 264 -1.40 -20.22 10.22
N THR A 265 -1.42 -20.89 11.38
CA THR A 265 -2.64 -21.22 12.13
C THR A 265 -3.33 -19.96 12.67
N ASP A 266 -2.59 -19.03 13.27
CA ASP A 266 -3.13 -17.74 13.73
C ASP A 266 -3.76 -16.94 12.57
N ILE A 267 -3.11 -16.97 11.40
CA ILE A 267 -3.65 -16.35 10.19
C ILE A 267 -4.97 -17.02 9.76
N LEU A 268 -5.11 -18.35 9.89
CA LEU A 268 -6.40 -19.01 9.65
C LEU A 268 -7.46 -18.65 10.69
N ASN A 269 -7.08 -18.56 11.96
CA ASN A 269 -8.03 -18.19 13.02
C ASN A 269 -8.61 -16.79 12.79
N ASP A 270 -7.80 -15.84 12.33
CA ASP A 270 -8.24 -14.45 12.15
C ASP A 270 -8.92 -14.18 10.80
N TYR A 271 -8.48 -14.89 9.75
CA TYR A 271 -8.84 -14.58 8.35
C TYR A 271 -9.45 -15.75 7.58
N GLY A 272 -9.40 -16.97 8.12
CA GLY A 272 -9.86 -18.21 7.49
C GLY A 272 -11.32 -18.15 7.08
N ASP A 273 -12.19 -17.55 7.89
CA ASP A 273 -13.63 -17.43 7.58
C ASP A 273 -13.94 -16.32 6.58
N LYS A 274 -12.97 -15.45 6.26
CA LYS A 274 -13.19 -14.34 5.32
C LYS A 274 -13.14 -14.85 3.89
N THR A 275 -14.02 -14.29 3.06
CA THR A 275 -13.98 -14.50 1.61
C THR A 275 -12.76 -13.81 1.01
N ALA A 276 -12.31 -14.26 -0.17
CA ALA A 276 -11.23 -13.60 -0.90
C ALA A 276 -11.52 -12.11 -1.16
N ALA A 277 -12.78 -11.76 -1.42
CA ALA A 277 -13.22 -10.37 -1.57
C ALA A 277 -13.15 -9.59 -0.24
N GLY A 278 -13.51 -10.23 0.89
CA GLY A 278 -13.36 -9.66 2.22
C GLY A 278 -11.90 -9.33 2.56
N LEU A 279 -10.98 -10.25 2.28
CA LEU A 279 -9.53 -10.02 2.44
C LEU A 279 -9.02 -8.91 1.52
N SER A 280 -9.50 -8.90 0.28
CA SER A 280 -9.18 -7.84 -0.67
C SER A 280 -9.54 -6.47 -0.09
N LYS A 281 -10.77 -6.29 0.43
CA LYS A 281 -11.19 -5.02 1.05
C LYS A 281 -10.26 -4.53 2.17
N ILE A 282 -9.73 -5.44 2.99
CA ILE A 282 -8.77 -5.09 4.04
C ILE A 282 -7.49 -4.53 3.40
N THR A 283 -6.93 -5.24 2.42
CA THR A 283 -5.68 -4.81 1.76
C THR A 283 -5.81 -3.54 0.91
N HIS A 284 -7.02 -3.10 0.57
CA HIS A 284 -7.26 -1.88 -0.21
C HIS A 284 -7.48 -0.63 0.65
N GLN A 285 -7.42 -0.75 1.99
CA GLN A 285 -7.61 0.42 2.86
C GLN A 285 -6.60 1.52 2.55
N THR A 286 -7.05 2.78 2.60
CA THR A 286 -6.18 3.95 2.38
C THR A 286 -5.02 3.93 3.36
N GLY A 287 -3.80 3.95 2.84
CA GLY A 287 -2.57 3.86 3.64
C GLY A 287 -2.01 2.45 3.78
N SER A 288 -2.66 1.44 3.21
CA SER A 288 -2.08 0.09 3.05
C SER A 288 -0.86 0.07 2.13
N PRO A 289 0.03 -0.93 2.26
CA PRO A 289 1.15 -1.13 1.33
C PRO A 289 0.69 -1.22 -0.11
N TRP A 290 -0.45 -1.86 -0.36
CA TRP A 290 -1.05 -1.94 -1.69
C TRP A 290 -1.49 -0.56 -2.22
N SER A 291 -2.26 0.20 -1.44
CA SER A 291 -2.78 1.51 -1.87
C SER A 291 -1.68 2.55 -2.04
N LEU A 292 -0.62 2.46 -1.24
CA LEU A 292 0.55 3.31 -1.32
C LEU A 292 1.46 2.95 -2.50
N THR A 293 1.52 1.67 -2.89
CA THR A 293 2.33 1.22 -4.03
C THR A 293 1.62 1.48 -5.37
N GLY A 294 0.31 1.23 -5.45
CA GLY A 294 -0.50 1.41 -6.66
C GLY A 294 -0.27 0.35 -7.74
N SER A 295 0.98 0.13 -8.16
CA SER A 295 1.37 -0.91 -9.13
C SER A 295 2.82 -1.34 -8.96
N GLY A 296 3.15 -2.59 -9.28
CA GLY A 296 4.52 -3.13 -9.19
C GLY A 296 4.82 -3.79 -7.85
N VAL A 297 6.10 -4.07 -7.57
CA VAL A 297 6.52 -4.77 -6.35
C VAL A 297 6.32 -3.88 -5.12
N ILE A 298 5.63 -4.41 -4.12
CA ILE A 298 5.42 -3.77 -2.82
C ILE A 298 6.68 -3.96 -1.98
N ASN A 299 7.23 -2.85 -1.47
CA ASN A 299 8.43 -2.88 -0.64
C ASN A 299 8.17 -3.67 0.67
N PRO A 300 8.94 -4.73 0.99
CA PRO A 300 8.80 -5.49 2.23
C PRO A 300 8.86 -4.64 3.51
N THR A 301 9.67 -3.57 3.50
CA THR A 301 9.76 -2.58 4.58
C THR A 301 8.42 -1.91 4.84
N LEU A 302 7.74 -1.50 3.77
CA LEU A 302 6.44 -0.85 3.87
C LEU A 302 5.39 -1.79 4.44
N ILE A 303 5.45 -3.08 4.08
CA ILE A 303 4.60 -4.11 4.67
C ILE A 303 4.90 -4.24 6.17
N ALA A 304 6.15 -4.43 6.56
CA ALA A 304 6.55 -4.56 7.96
C ALA A 304 6.10 -3.36 8.81
N GLU A 305 6.38 -2.13 8.38
CA GLU A 305 6.00 -0.91 9.10
C GLU A 305 4.49 -0.72 9.22
N THR A 306 3.71 -1.17 8.24
CA THR A 306 2.25 -1.11 8.30
C THR A 306 1.70 -2.06 9.36
N PHE A 307 2.20 -3.29 9.40
CA PHE A 307 1.80 -4.28 10.39
C PHE A 307 2.27 -3.91 11.81
N ILE A 308 3.47 -3.33 11.96
CA ILE A 308 3.95 -2.79 13.25
C ILE A 308 3.02 -1.71 13.81
N ARG A 309 2.46 -0.86 12.94
CA ARG A 309 1.52 0.20 13.32
C ARG A 309 0.09 -0.30 13.54
N GLY A 310 -0.19 -1.57 13.26
CA GLY A 310 -1.53 -2.16 13.35
C GLY A 310 -2.52 -1.60 12.33
N ALA A 311 -2.04 -1.02 11.22
CA ALA A 311 -2.90 -0.45 10.18
C ALA A 311 -3.54 -1.53 9.28
N GLU A 312 -3.01 -2.74 9.29
CA GLU A 312 -3.63 -3.93 8.69
C GLU A 312 -3.58 -5.08 9.71
N GLN A 313 -4.70 -5.32 10.40
CA GLN A 313 -4.94 -6.44 11.30
C GLN A 313 -6.36 -6.98 11.05
#